data_AF-A0A2V8YYB8-F1
#
_entry.id   AF-A0A2V8YYB8-F1
#
_cell.length_a   1.000
_cell.length_b   1.000
_cell.length_c   1.000
_cell.angle_alpha   90.00
_cell.angle_beta   90.00
_cell.angle_gamma   90.00
#
_symmetry.space_group_name_H-M   'P 1'
#
loop_
_entity.id
_entity.type
_entity.pdbx_description
1 polymer ?
#
loop_
_entity_poly.entity_id
_entity_poly.type
_entity_poly.pdbx_seq_one_letter_code
_entity_poly.pdbx_strand_id
1 'polypeptide(L)'
;MLADIIANGGYGAIGSHGQAHGIGSHWEVWMLASALGNMGALEVASVHGAHFLGADKDLGTLEPGKLADLMVLNANPLEDIHNTANIAMVMKAGTLYDADSLDEIWPEKKPFGSP
;
A
#
# COMPACT_ATOMS: atom_id res chain seq x y z
N MET A 1 4.97 -23.38 0.03
CA MET A 1 5.47 -22.00 -0.17
C MET A 1 4.38 -21.01 0.24
N LEU A 2 4.67 -19.71 0.43
CA LEU A 2 3.65 -18.71 0.76
C LEU A 2 2.47 -18.70 -0.23
N ALA A 3 2.74 -18.91 -1.52
CA ALA A 3 1.71 -19.08 -2.55
C ALA A 3 0.72 -20.21 -2.23
N ASP A 4 1.22 -21.38 -1.78
CA ASP A 4 0.36 -22.50 -1.39
C ASP A 4 -0.49 -22.17 -0.16
N ILE A 5 0.07 -21.43 0.81
CA ILE A 5 -0.66 -21.00 2.02
C ILE A 5 -1.84 -20.13 1.61
N ILE A 6 -1.60 -19.11 0.77
CA ILE A 6 -2.64 -18.20 0.30
C ILE A 6 -3.68 -18.94 -0.55
N ALA A 7 -3.25 -19.84 -1.43
CA ALA A 7 -4.15 -20.67 -2.24
C ALA A 7 -5.07 -21.58 -1.40
N ASN A 8 -4.68 -21.91 -0.17
CA ASN A 8 -5.47 -22.70 0.77
C ASN A 8 -6.20 -21.84 1.82
N GLY A 9 -6.34 -20.53 1.58
CA GLY A 9 -7.12 -19.61 2.44
C GLY A 9 -6.34 -19.05 3.63
N GLY A 10 -5.02 -19.20 3.65
CA GLY A 10 -4.15 -18.52 4.62
C GLY A 10 -3.84 -17.08 4.23
N TYR A 11 -3.29 -16.32 5.18
CA TYR A 11 -2.91 -14.92 5.00
C TYR A 11 -1.39 -14.75 5.04
N GLY A 12 -0.90 -13.68 4.40
CA GLY A 12 0.49 -13.25 4.44
C GLY A 12 0.56 -11.76 4.73
N ALA A 13 1.67 -11.28 5.30
CA ALA A 13 1.87 -9.86 5.55
C ALA A 13 3.31 -9.47 5.19
N ILE A 14 3.49 -8.19 4.82
CA ILE A 14 4.81 -7.58 4.67
C ILE A 14 5.31 -7.10 6.04
N GLY A 15 6.62 -7.12 6.25
CA GLY A 15 7.28 -6.71 7.49
C GLY A 15 8.39 -5.67 7.30
N SER A 16 9.05 -5.60 6.13
CA SER A 16 10.20 -4.76 5.74
C SER A 16 11.41 -4.75 6.70
N HIS A 17 11.28 -5.39 7.87
CA HIS A 17 12.27 -5.53 8.95
C HIS A 17 12.82 -4.20 9.54
N GLY A 18 12.33 -3.05 9.06
CA GLY A 18 12.58 -1.73 9.62
C GLY A 18 13.91 -1.07 9.26
N GLN A 19 14.80 -1.70 8.49
CA GLN A 19 16.12 -1.14 8.16
C GLN A 19 16.07 -0.06 7.07
N ALA A 20 15.06 -0.08 6.20
CA ALA A 20 14.90 0.86 5.10
C ALA A 20 13.43 1.33 5.01
N HIS A 21 13.08 2.39 5.75
CA HIS A 21 11.73 2.95 5.73
C HIS A 21 11.33 3.42 4.33
N GLY A 22 10.06 3.23 3.98
CA GLY A 22 9.56 3.48 2.62
C GLY A 22 9.94 2.34 1.68
N ILE A 23 11.17 2.34 1.17
CA ILE A 23 11.56 1.46 0.06
C ILE A 23 11.59 -0.03 0.43
N GLY A 24 11.89 -0.39 1.68
CA GLY A 24 11.96 -1.80 2.10
C GLY A 24 10.62 -2.52 1.97
N SER A 25 9.50 -1.83 2.22
CA SER A 25 8.16 -2.38 2.00
C SER A 25 7.92 -2.68 0.52
N HIS A 26 8.36 -1.81 -0.38
CA HIS A 26 8.26 -2.05 -1.82
C HIS A 26 9.09 -3.26 -2.25
N TRP A 27 10.31 -3.44 -1.73
CA TRP A 27 11.12 -4.62 -2.04
C TRP A 27 10.44 -5.93 -1.68
N GLU A 28 9.75 -6.00 -0.54
CA GLU A 28 8.98 -7.19 -0.19
C GLU A 28 7.80 -7.41 -1.13
N VAL A 29 7.08 -6.36 -1.52
CA VAL A 29 6.01 -6.46 -2.53
C VAL A 29 6.55 -6.95 -3.87
N TRP A 30 7.71 -6.45 -4.32
CA TRP A 30 8.34 -6.88 -5.58
C TRP A 30 8.79 -8.34 -5.51
N MET A 31 9.37 -8.75 -4.39
CA MET A 31 9.74 -10.14 -4.15
C MET A 31 8.50 -11.05 -4.17
N LEU A 32 7.42 -10.64 -3.50
CA LEU A 32 6.16 -11.41 -3.44
C LEU A 32 5.52 -11.56 -4.83
N ALA A 33 5.62 -10.55 -5.69
CA ALA A 33 5.07 -10.61 -7.04
C ALA A 33 5.71 -11.74 -7.88
N SER A 34 6.98 -12.07 -7.63
CA SER A 34 7.63 -13.22 -8.29
C SER A 34 6.99 -14.57 -7.95
N ALA A 35 6.28 -14.66 -6.83
CA ALA A 35 5.63 -15.89 -6.36
C ALA A 35 4.09 -15.87 -6.52
N LEU A 36 3.47 -14.70 -6.41
CA LEU A 36 2.00 -14.54 -6.35
C LEU A 36 1.41 -13.84 -7.58
N GLY A 37 2.27 -13.32 -8.46
CA GLY A 37 1.87 -12.33 -9.47
C GLY A 37 1.60 -10.95 -8.85
N ASN A 38 1.46 -9.95 -9.71
CA ASN A 38 1.34 -8.55 -9.29
C ASN A 38 0.11 -8.31 -8.41
N MET A 39 -1.05 -8.87 -8.78
CA MET A 39 -2.27 -8.71 -8.00
C MET A 39 -2.16 -9.37 -6.61
N GLY A 40 -1.66 -10.60 -6.53
CA GLY A 40 -1.51 -11.28 -5.24
C GLY A 40 -0.52 -10.58 -4.31
N ALA A 41 0.54 -9.97 -4.85
CA ALA A 41 1.44 -9.13 -4.06
C ALA A 41 0.76 -7.87 -3.52
N LEU A 42 -0.12 -7.23 -4.32
CA LEU A 42 -0.91 -6.07 -3.87
C LEU A 42 -1.92 -6.47 -2.79
N GLU A 43 -2.57 -7.63 -2.90
CA GLU A 43 -3.47 -8.16 -1.86
C GLU A 43 -2.74 -8.39 -0.54
N VAL A 44 -1.54 -8.98 -0.59
CA VAL A 44 -0.70 -9.16 0.60
C VAL A 44 -0.30 -7.81 1.22
N ALA A 45 0.00 -6.81 0.39
CA ALA A 45 0.38 -5.47 0.81
C ALA A 45 -0.80 -4.62 1.35
N SER A 46 -2.05 -5.06 1.15
CA SER A 46 -3.26 -4.28 1.47
C SER A 46 -4.20 -5.07 2.37
N VAL A 47 -5.15 -5.82 1.78
CA VAL A 47 -6.22 -6.51 2.49
C VAL A 47 -5.70 -7.55 3.49
N HIS A 48 -4.63 -8.27 3.17
CA HIS A 48 -4.08 -9.21 4.15
C HIS A 48 -3.38 -8.48 5.32
N GLY A 49 -2.71 -7.36 5.07
CA GLY A 49 -2.15 -6.52 6.12
C GLY A 49 -3.23 -6.00 7.06
N ALA A 50 -4.36 -5.54 6.52
CA ALA A 50 -5.51 -5.11 7.31
C ALA A 50 -6.10 -6.28 8.13
N HIS A 51 -6.23 -7.46 7.54
CA HIS A 51 -6.69 -8.66 8.26
C HIS A 51 -5.74 -9.04 9.40
N PHE A 52 -4.42 -9.01 9.15
CA PHE A 52 -3.40 -9.31 10.17
C PHE A 52 -3.49 -8.35 11.37
N LEU A 53 -3.85 -7.08 11.14
CA LEU A 53 -4.06 -6.09 12.19
C LEU A 53 -5.46 -6.15 12.84
N GLY A 54 -6.37 -7.00 12.35
CA GLY A 54 -7.77 -7.03 12.78
C GLY A 54 -8.57 -5.79 12.39
N ALA A 55 -8.12 -5.08 11.33
CA ALA A 55 -8.65 -3.82 10.84
C ALA A 55 -9.28 -3.96 9.44
N ASP A 56 -9.62 -5.17 9.01
CA ASP A 56 -10.22 -5.47 7.70
C ASP A 56 -11.55 -4.76 7.46
N LYS A 57 -12.27 -4.37 8.52
CA LYS A 57 -13.48 -3.55 8.42
C LYS A 57 -13.21 -2.10 8.05
N ASP A 58 -12.03 -1.59 8.40
CA ASP A 58 -11.70 -0.17 8.30
C ASP A 58 -10.66 0.12 7.20
N LEU A 59 -9.83 -0.87 6.83
CA LEU A 59 -8.66 -0.73 5.95
C LEU A 59 -8.53 -1.87 4.93
N GLY A 60 -7.59 -1.70 4.01
CA GLY A 60 -7.08 -2.77 3.14
C GLY A 60 -7.83 -2.97 1.82
N THR A 61 -8.99 -2.35 1.63
CA THR A 61 -9.74 -2.34 0.35
C THR A 61 -10.35 -0.98 0.08
N LEU A 62 -10.72 -0.72 -1.17
CA LEU A 62 -11.41 0.50 -1.59
C LEU A 62 -12.93 0.27 -1.58
N GLU A 63 -13.57 0.49 -0.44
CA GLU A 63 -15.01 0.25 -0.24
C GLU A 63 -15.66 1.40 0.55
N PRO A 64 -16.92 1.78 0.25
CA PRO A 64 -17.63 2.79 1.04
C PRO A 64 -17.72 2.42 2.52
N GLY A 65 -17.45 3.39 3.38
CA GLY A 65 -17.48 3.21 4.85
C GLY A 65 -16.13 2.89 5.48
N LYS A 66 -15.11 2.57 4.68
CA LYS A 66 -13.73 2.41 5.16
C LYS A 66 -12.99 3.75 5.28
N LEU A 67 -11.88 3.74 6.00
CA LEU A 67 -10.97 4.88 6.03
C LEU A 67 -10.40 5.14 4.64
N ALA A 68 -10.28 6.42 4.30
CA ALA A 68 -9.68 6.85 3.05
C ALA A 68 -8.13 6.78 3.16
N ASP A 69 -7.61 5.55 3.14
CA ASP A 69 -6.18 5.23 3.14
C ASP A 69 -5.82 4.57 1.81
N LEU A 70 -5.22 5.33 0.89
CA LEU A 70 -4.89 4.84 -0.44
C LEU A 70 -3.68 5.55 -1.06
N MET A 71 -3.10 4.93 -2.07
CA MET A 71 -2.06 5.52 -2.91
C MET A 71 -2.60 5.70 -4.33
N VAL A 72 -2.29 6.83 -4.94
CA VAL A 72 -2.52 7.09 -6.36
C VAL A 72 -1.18 6.95 -7.08
N LEU A 73 -1.11 6.05 -8.06
CA LEU A 73 0.13 5.74 -8.78
C LEU A 73 0.13 6.40 -10.16
N ASN A 74 1.29 6.81 -10.65
CA ASN A 74 1.45 7.37 -12.00
C ASN A 74 1.42 6.30 -13.10
N ALA A 75 1.58 5.03 -12.75
CA ALA A 75 1.62 3.90 -13.67
C ALA A 75 0.97 2.65 -13.08
N ASN A 76 0.54 1.72 -13.94
CA ASN A 76 -0.21 0.54 -13.55
C ASN A 76 0.69 -0.52 -12.89
N PRO A 77 0.49 -0.86 -11.60
CA PRO A 77 1.30 -1.88 -10.92
C PRO A 77 1.02 -3.32 -11.37
N LEU A 78 -0.09 -3.54 -12.10
CA LEU A 78 -0.39 -4.85 -12.69
C LEU A 78 0.44 -5.12 -13.94
N GLU A 79 0.95 -4.09 -14.61
CA GLU A 79 1.88 -4.22 -15.74
C GLU A 79 3.33 -4.39 -15.27
N ASP A 80 3.72 -3.63 -14.26
CA ASP A 80 5.04 -3.74 -13.62
C ASP A 80 4.92 -3.41 -12.11
N ILE A 81 5.24 -4.37 -11.25
CA ILE A 81 5.13 -4.21 -9.79
C ILE A 81 6.03 -3.08 -9.25
N HIS A 82 7.10 -2.71 -9.97
CA HIS A 82 7.96 -1.60 -9.57
C HIS A 82 7.23 -0.24 -9.63
N ASN A 83 6.11 -0.15 -10.37
CA ASN A 83 5.26 1.04 -10.40
C ASN A 83 4.62 1.35 -9.03
N THR A 84 4.64 0.42 -8.08
CA THR A 84 4.23 0.71 -6.69
C THR A 84 5.06 1.82 -6.03
N ALA A 85 6.30 2.05 -6.47
CA ALA A 85 7.13 3.15 -5.98
C ALA A 85 6.96 4.46 -6.78
N ASN A 86 6.22 4.45 -7.89
CA ASN A 86 5.93 5.62 -8.70
C ASN A 86 4.59 6.25 -8.28
N ILE A 87 4.62 6.89 -7.12
CA ILE A 87 3.45 7.41 -6.42
C ILE A 87 3.23 8.87 -6.82
N ALA A 88 2.00 9.22 -7.17
CA ALA A 88 1.58 10.60 -7.43
C ALA A 88 1.11 11.29 -6.15
N MET A 89 0.26 10.60 -5.39
CA MET A 89 -0.36 11.14 -4.18
C MET A 89 -0.62 10.03 -3.17
N VAL A 90 -0.66 10.39 -1.89
CA VAL A 90 -1.04 9.50 -0.80
C VAL A 90 -2.20 10.12 -0.05
N MET A 91 -3.29 9.37 0.09
CA MET A 91 -4.39 9.71 0.99
C MET A 91 -4.20 8.98 2.31
N LYS A 92 -4.25 9.72 3.42
CA LYS A 92 -4.14 9.18 4.77
C LYS A 92 -5.26 9.75 5.63
N ALA A 93 -6.13 8.88 6.12
CA ALA A 93 -7.31 9.18 6.94
C ALA A 93 -8.18 10.30 6.33
N GLY A 94 -8.26 10.35 5.00
CA GLY A 94 -8.99 11.37 4.26
C GLY A 94 -8.18 12.63 3.90
N THR A 95 -6.99 12.84 4.44
CA THR A 95 -6.12 13.95 4.03
C THR A 95 -5.24 13.53 2.85
N LEU A 96 -5.24 14.32 1.78
CA LEU A 96 -4.49 14.03 0.55
C LEU A 96 -3.17 14.78 0.53
N TYR A 97 -2.09 14.07 0.25
CA TYR A 97 -0.74 14.60 0.17
C TYR A 97 -0.13 14.38 -1.21
N ASP A 98 0.67 15.35 -1.66
CA ASP A 98 1.60 15.17 -2.77
C ASP A 98 2.71 14.20 -2.37
N ALA A 99 3.06 13.25 -3.23
CA ALA A 99 4.05 12.23 -2.89
C ALA A 99 5.49 12.76 -2.85
N ASP A 100 5.82 13.77 -3.66
CA ASP A 100 7.17 14.30 -3.77
C ASP A 100 7.43 15.41 -2.75
N SER A 101 6.48 16.34 -2.58
CA SER A 101 6.64 17.48 -1.67
C SER A 101 6.13 17.24 -0.26
N LEU A 102 5.27 16.21 -0.06
CA LEU A 102 4.51 15.99 1.17
C LEU A 102 3.54 17.12 1.53
N ASP A 103 3.29 18.03 0.59
CA ASP A 103 2.31 19.11 0.78
C ASP A 103 0.92 18.50 0.92
N GLU A 104 0.12 19.04 1.83
CA GLU A 104 -1.30 18.72 1.85
C GLU A 104 -1.96 19.41 0.65
N ILE A 105 -2.66 18.62 -0.15
CA ILE A 105 -3.43 19.07 -1.31
C ILE A 105 -4.90 19.29 -0.92
N TRP A 106 -5.39 18.46 0.01
CA TRP A 106 -6.76 18.48 0.52
C TRP A 106 -6.79 17.97 1.97
N PRO A 107 -7.62 18.53 2.87
CA PRO A 107 -8.62 19.57 2.62
C PRO A 107 -8.04 20.98 2.47
N GLU A 108 -6.85 21.23 3.01
CA GLU A 108 -6.20 22.52 2.95
C GLU A 108 -4.92 22.43 2.12
N LYS A 109 -4.68 23.41 1.25
CA LYS A 109 -3.43 23.49 0.51
C LYS A 109 -2.36 24.09 1.42
N LYS A 110 -1.56 23.25 2.06
CA LYS A 110 -0.47 23.68 2.95
C LYS A 110 0.86 23.02 2.58
N PRO A 111 1.94 23.79 2.47
CA PRO A 111 3.27 23.22 2.29
C PRO A 111 3.66 22.33 3.47
N PHE A 112 4.42 21.27 3.21
CA PHE A 112 4.96 20.41 4.25
C PHE A 112 5.80 21.22 5.26
N GLY A 113 5.57 20.97 6.56
CA GLY A 113 6.27 21.66 7.65
C GLY A 113 5.74 23.07 7.95
N SER A 114 4.64 23.50 7.32
CA SER A 114 3.93 24.72 7.74
C SER A 114 3.42 24.58 9.18
N PRO A 115 3.48 25.66 9.98
CA PRO A 115 3.11 25.66 11.41
C PRO A 115 1.62 25.43 11.66
#